data_AF-A0A9W5YHK6-F1
#
_entry.id   AF-A0A9W5YHK6-F1
#
_cell.length_a   1.000
_cell.length_b   1.000
_cell.length_c   1.000
_cell.angle_alpha   90.00
_cell.angle_beta   90.00
_cell.angle_gamma   90.00
#
_symmetry.space_group_name_H-M   'P 1'
#
loop_
_entity.id
_entity.type
_entity.pdbx_description
1 polymer ?
#
loop_
_entity_poly.entity_id
_entity_poly.type
_entity_poly.pdbx_seq_one_letter_code
_entity_poly.pdbx_strand_id
1 'polypeptide(L)'
;MIIKKREKDKKLVFILIVVCIFISAIFICNNNQYKDRNYNDYMYEFYEIYFQIAETIDNISSKDIKILRESENQQEINELNTILMAMENDIPKNKKSNYNKLNNWYIELVELSDEKYENWWELTIEERRKAYTQMVIIRLRLVDWQDNKSGIAWEK
;
A
#
# COMPACT_ATOMS: atom_id res chain seq x y z
N MET A 1 31.89 12.43 -38.20
CA MET A 1 30.76 11.67 -37.61
C MET A 1 30.98 11.22 -36.15
N ILE A 2 32.24 11.18 -35.63
CA ILE A 2 32.56 10.68 -34.27
C ILE A 2 32.24 11.69 -33.14
N ILE A 3 32.25 13.00 -33.42
CA ILE A 3 32.08 14.05 -32.40
C ILE A 3 30.63 14.13 -31.88
N LYS A 4 29.63 13.97 -32.76
CA LYS A 4 28.19 13.96 -32.39
C LYS A 4 27.80 12.80 -31.46
N LYS A 5 28.53 11.68 -31.51
CA LYS A 5 28.25 10.51 -30.64
C LYS A 5 28.67 10.80 -29.19
N ARG A 6 29.85 11.41 -28.99
CA ARG A 6 30.37 11.76 -27.66
C ARG A 6 29.53 12.81 -26.91
N GLU A 7 28.87 13.74 -27.62
CA GLU A 7 27.95 14.69 -26.98
C GLU A 7 26.65 14.03 -26.52
N LYS A 8 26.16 13.05 -27.27
CA LYS A 8 24.93 12.32 -26.93
C LYS A 8 25.15 11.45 -25.69
N ASP A 9 26.31 10.81 -25.60
CA ASP A 9 26.70 9.97 -24.45
C ASP A 9 26.84 10.81 -23.16
N LYS A 10 27.41 12.03 -23.24
CA LYS A 10 27.50 12.96 -22.10
C LYS A 10 26.14 13.43 -21.59
N LYS A 11 25.19 13.71 -22.49
CA LYS A 11 23.81 14.08 -22.11
C LYS A 11 23.10 12.92 -21.41
N LEU A 12 23.32 11.69 -21.87
CA LEU A 12 22.70 10.50 -21.29
C LEU A 12 23.20 10.23 -19.87
N VAL A 13 24.51 10.37 -19.64
CA VAL A 13 25.12 10.27 -18.30
C VAL A 13 24.59 11.36 -17.35
N PHE A 14 24.46 12.59 -17.83
CA PHE A 14 23.92 13.69 -17.04
C PHE A 14 22.46 13.44 -16.62
N ILE A 15 21.62 12.93 -17.53
CA ILE A 15 20.23 12.56 -17.23
C ILE A 15 20.19 11.45 -16.17
N LEU A 16 21.03 10.42 -16.31
CA LEU A 16 21.12 9.31 -15.36
C LEU A 16 21.51 9.77 -13.96
N ILE A 17 22.49 10.67 -13.84
CA ILE A 17 22.91 11.24 -12.56
C ILE A 17 21.78 12.07 -11.93
N VAL A 18 21.11 12.91 -12.72
CA VAL A 18 19.97 13.72 -12.24
C VAL A 18 18.83 12.80 -11.75
N VAL A 19 18.49 11.76 -12.50
CA VAL A 19 17.46 10.79 -12.08
C VAL A 19 17.86 10.07 -10.78
N CYS A 20 19.12 9.65 -10.64
CA CYS A 20 19.61 9.04 -9.40
C CYS A 20 19.55 10.00 -8.20
N ILE A 21 19.90 11.27 -8.39
CA ILE A 21 19.82 12.30 -7.33
C ILE A 21 18.36 12.58 -6.95
N PHE A 22 17.44 12.64 -7.91
CA PHE A 22 16.02 12.83 -7.64
C PHE A 22 15.41 11.62 -6.90
N ILE A 23 15.74 10.39 -7.31
CA ILE A 23 15.27 9.17 -6.62
C ILE A 23 15.80 9.14 -5.18
N SER A 24 17.07 9.46 -4.97
CA SER A 24 17.66 9.49 -3.61
C SER A 24 17.10 10.64 -2.75
N ALA A 25 16.81 11.81 -3.33
CA ALA A 25 16.18 12.92 -2.62
C ALA A 25 14.74 12.61 -2.20
N ILE A 26 13.95 11.96 -3.06
CA ILE A 26 12.59 11.49 -2.72
C ILE A 26 12.66 10.48 -1.57
N PHE A 27 13.63 9.55 -1.61
CA PHE A 27 13.85 8.57 -0.55
C PHE A 27 14.24 9.22 0.79
N ILE A 28 15.06 10.28 0.76
CA ILE A 28 15.48 11.03 1.97
C ILE A 28 14.33 11.89 2.53
N CYS A 29 13.51 12.51 1.68
CA CYS A 29 12.36 13.30 2.13
C CYS A 29 11.31 12.42 2.82
N ASN A 30 10.98 11.24 2.27
CA ASN A 30 10.06 10.31 2.93
C ASN A 30 10.61 9.80 4.27
N ASN A 31 11.92 9.54 4.37
CA ASN A 31 12.53 9.07 5.61
C ASN A 31 12.50 10.10 6.76
N ASN A 32 12.39 11.40 6.47
CA ASN A 32 12.36 12.42 7.51
C ASN A 32 10.99 12.57 8.20
N GLN A 33 9.88 12.14 7.59
CA GLN A 33 8.54 12.18 8.23
C GLN A 33 8.40 11.16 9.37
N TYR A 34 9.23 10.11 9.34
CA TYR A 34 9.16 8.96 10.23
C TYR A 34 10.30 8.90 11.25
N LYS A 35 11.24 9.84 11.18
CA LYS A 35 12.33 9.98 12.15
C LYS A 35 11.71 10.22 13.54
N ASP A 36 12.13 9.42 14.53
CA ASP A 36 11.72 9.47 15.94
C ASP A 36 10.34 8.87 16.33
N ARG A 37 9.63 8.19 15.41
CA ARG A 37 8.39 7.47 15.75
C ARG A 37 8.67 6.08 16.33
N ASN A 38 7.82 5.63 17.27
CA ASN A 38 7.91 4.28 17.81
C ASN A 38 7.03 3.28 17.01
N TYR A 39 7.28 1.98 17.16
CA TYR A 39 6.53 0.91 16.45
C TYR A 39 5.00 1.03 16.54
N ASN A 40 4.46 1.44 17.69
CA ASN A 40 3.01 1.58 17.85
C ASN A 40 2.46 2.75 17.05
N ASP A 41 3.20 3.86 16.94
CA ASP A 41 2.76 5.03 16.17
C ASP A 41 2.57 4.67 14.68
N TYR A 42 3.55 3.97 14.10
CA TYR A 42 3.44 3.42 12.75
C TYR A 42 2.26 2.47 12.61
N MET A 43 2.00 1.64 13.62
CA MET A 43 0.92 0.66 13.59
C MET A 43 -0.45 1.35 13.60
N TYR A 44 -0.61 2.39 14.40
CA TYR A 44 -1.84 3.18 14.43
C TYR A 44 -2.08 3.86 13.07
N GLU A 45 -1.06 4.51 12.51
CA GLU A 45 -1.14 5.16 11.20
C GLU A 45 -1.46 4.17 10.08
N PHE A 46 -0.83 2.99 10.09
CA PHE A 46 -1.16 1.90 9.17
C PHE A 46 -2.64 1.54 9.25
N TYR A 47 -3.20 1.38 10.46
CA TYR A 47 -4.61 1.02 10.61
C TYR A 47 -5.54 2.12 10.12
N GLU A 48 -5.26 3.39 10.43
CA GLU A 48 -6.11 4.50 9.94
C GLU A 48 -6.21 4.49 8.42
N ILE A 49 -5.07 4.43 7.72
CA ILE A 49 -5.05 4.43 6.25
C ILE A 49 -5.65 3.15 5.68
N TYR A 50 -5.30 1.98 6.24
CA TYR A 50 -5.85 0.71 5.78
C TYR A 50 -7.37 0.67 5.87
N PHE A 51 -7.95 1.18 6.97
CA PHE A 51 -9.40 1.16 7.15
C PHE A 51 -10.13 2.22 6.34
N GLN A 52 -9.49 3.34 5.97
CA GLN A 52 -10.03 4.26 4.96
C GLN A 52 -10.22 3.55 3.61
N ILE A 53 -9.20 2.82 3.14
CA ILE A 53 -9.32 2.00 1.91
C ILE A 53 -10.39 0.91 2.08
N ALA A 54 -10.46 0.28 3.26
CA ALA A 54 -11.44 -0.76 3.54
C ALA A 54 -12.89 -0.23 3.47
N GLU A 55 -13.14 1.00 3.92
CA GLU A 55 -14.44 1.68 3.78
C GLU A 55 -14.78 1.92 2.31
N THR A 56 -13.80 2.32 1.48
CA THR A 56 -13.99 2.38 0.02
C THR A 56 -14.42 1.01 -0.52
N ILE A 57 -13.73 -0.08 -0.12
CA ILE A 57 -14.04 -1.44 -0.55
C ILE A 57 -15.43 -1.90 -0.09
N ASP A 58 -15.89 -1.49 1.10
CA ASP A 58 -17.20 -1.85 1.63
C ASP A 58 -18.34 -1.19 0.83
N ASN A 59 -18.12 0.04 0.39
CA ASN A 59 -19.11 0.87 -0.31
C ASN A 59 -19.24 0.58 -1.81
N ILE A 60 -18.41 -0.31 -2.37
CA ILE A 60 -18.46 -0.65 -3.79
C ILE A 60 -19.01 -2.05 -4.07
N SER A 61 -19.45 -2.26 -5.32
CA SER A 61 -19.66 -3.61 -5.84
C SER A 61 -18.33 -4.23 -6.26
N SER A 62 -18.26 -5.56 -6.36
CA SER A 62 -17.05 -6.24 -6.81
C SER A 62 -16.60 -5.86 -8.22
N LYS A 63 -17.54 -5.39 -9.07
CA LYS A 63 -17.24 -4.96 -10.44
C LYS A 63 -16.54 -3.61 -10.50
N ASP A 64 -16.59 -2.86 -9.41
CA ASP A 64 -16.07 -1.49 -9.32
C ASP A 64 -14.73 -1.43 -8.58
N ILE A 65 -14.10 -2.58 -8.31
CA ILE A 65 -12.83 -2.71 -7.59
C ILE A 65 -11.68 -1.90 -8.23
N LYS A 66 -11.80 -1.58 -9.52
CA LYS A 66 -10.89 -0.67 -10.24
C LYS A 66 -10.74 0.70 -9.59
N ILE A 67 -11.68 1.12 -8.73
CA ILE A 67 -11.58 2.35 -7.94
C ILE A 67 -10.28 2.38 -7.10
N LEU A 68 -9.74 1.23 -6.70
CA LEU A 68 -8.47 1.14 -5.97
C LEU A 68 -7.27 1.62 -6.79
N ARG A 69 -7.42 1.79 -8.11
CA ARG A 69 -6.41 2.35 -9.01
C ARG A 69 -6.54 3.85 -9.21
N GLU A 70 -7.60 4.46 -8.69
CA GLU A 70 -7.71 5.91 -8.67
C GLU A 70 -6.60 6.52 -7.81
N SER A 71 -6.18 7.75 -8.15
CA SER A 71 -4.96 8.35 -7.62
C SER A 71 -4.94 8.46 -6.10
N GLU A 72 -6.10 8.72 -5.49
CA GLU A 72 -6.24 8.83 -4.03
C GLU A 72 -5.97 7.48 -3.34
N ASN A 73 -6.69 6.42 -3.74
CA ASN A 73 -6.49 5.08 -3.19
C ASN A 73 -5.07 4.55 -3.47
N GLN A 74 -4.50 4.85 -4.64
CA GLN A 74 -3.11 4.47 -4.94
C GLN A 74 -2.09 5.21 -4.07
N GLN A 75 -2.34 6.48 -3.75
CA GLN A 75 -1.48 7.23 -2.84
C GLN A 75 -1.51 6.59 -1.44
N GLU A 76 -2.70 6.27 -0.93
CA GLU A 76 -2.87 5.60 0.36
C GLU A 76 -2.21 4.22 0.40
N ILE A 77 -2.38 3.39 -0.64
CA ILE A 77 -1.71 2.08 -0.76
C ILE A 77 -0.19 2.24 -0.74
N ASN A 78 0.35 3.25 -1.44
CA ASN A 78 1.79 3.52 -1.45
C ASN A 78 2.29 4.05 -0.09
N GLU A 79 1.46 4.77 0.65
CA GLU A 79 1.77 5.24 2.00
C GLU A 79 1.87 4.07 2.99
N LEU A 80 0.97 3.07 2.89
CA LEU A 80 1.06 1.83 3.68
C LEU A 80 2.41 1.12 3.47
N ASN A 81 2.91 1.06 2.24
CA ASN A 81 4.23 0.49 1.94
C ASN A 81 5.36 1.29 2.63
N THR A 82 5.28 2.61 2.58
CA THR A 82 6.27 3.49 3.22
C THR A 82 6.31 3.27 4.73
N ILE A 83 5.15 3.13 5.36
CA ILE A 83 5.03 2.81 6.80
C ILE A 83 5.64 1.44 7.11
N LEU A 84 5.35 0.41 6.30
CA LEU A 84 5.91 -0.94 6.49
C LEU A 84 7.44 -0.97 6.33
N MET A 85 7.99 -0.20 5.39
CA MET A 85 9.44 -0.07 5.23
C MET A 85 10.08 0.66 6.42
N ALA A 86 9.43 1.71 6.93
CA ALA A 86 9.90 2.42 8.12
C ALA A 86 9.88 1.52 9.37
N MET A 87 8.90 0.64 9.50
CA MET A 87 8.84 -0.35 10.58
C MET A 87 9.93 -1.43 10.49
N GLU A 88 10.34 -1.84 9.29
CA GLU A 88 11.07 -3.10 9.05
C GLU A 88 12.36 -3.26 9.86
N ASN A 89 13.11 -2.16 10.02
CA ASN A 89 14.41 -2.17 10.67
C ASN A 89 14.34 -2.11 12.20
N ASP A 90 13.21 -1.67 12.77
CA ASP A 90 13.04 -1.42 14.21
C ASP A 90 11.92 -2.26 14.83
N ILE A 91 11.60 -3.42 14.25
CA ILE A 91 10.55 -4.31 14.75
C ILE A 91 10.95 -4.92 16.11
N PRO A 92 10.22 -4.66 17.20
CA PRO A 92 10.45 -5.36 18.47
C PRO A 92 10.22 -6.87 18.32
N LYS A 93 11.04 -7.71 18.96
CA LYS A 93 10.95 -9.19 18.84
C LYS A 93 9.53 -9.73 19.09
N ASN A 94 8.82 -9.20 20.08
CA ASN A 94 7.45 -9.59 20.43
C ASN A 94 6.38 -9.06 19.46
N LYS A 95 6.75 -8.24 18.46
CA LYS A 95 5.85 -7.63 17.49
C LYS A 95 6.04 -8.16 16.06
N LYS A 96 7.02 -9.03 15.79
CA LYS A 96 7.27 -9.56 14.44
C LYS A 96 6.05 -10.27 13.82
N SER A 97 5.28 -11.00 14.62
CA SER A 97 4.03 -11.62 14.17
C SER A 97 3.00 -10.57 13.70
N ASN A 98 2.87 -9.47 14.45
CA ASN A 98 1.97 -8.39 14.08
C ASN A 98 2.44 -7.68 12.81
N TYR A 99 3.73 -7.39 12.67
CA TYR A 99 4.29 -6.82 11.44
C TYR A 99 3.97 -7.70 10.22
N ASN A 100 4.21 -9.01 10.32
CA ASN A 100 3.92 -9.94 9.22
C ASN A 100 2.42 -9.93 8.86
N LYS A 101 1.54 -9.80 9.86
CA LYS A 101 0.09 -9.64 9.64
C LYS A 101 -0.23 -8.36 8.85
N LEU A 102 0.34 -7.21 9.23
CA LEU A 102 0.14 -5.95 8.50
C LEU A 102 0.68 -6.03 7.07
N ASN A 103 1.86 -6.62 6.90
CA ASN A 103 2.44 -6.83 5.57
C ASN A 103 1.55 -7.70 4.68
N ASN A 104 0.94 -8.75 5.22
CA ASN A 104 -0.02 -9.57 4.47
C ASN A 104 -1.27 -8.78 4.08
N TRP A 105 -1.79 -7.93 4.97
CA TRP A 105 -2.92 -7.07 4.68
C TRP A 105 -2.61 -6.08 3.54
N TYR A 106 -1.42 -5.50 3.55
CA TYR A 106 -0.93 -4.66 2.47
C TYR A 106 -0.83 -5.43 1.14
N ILE A 107 -0.25 -6.63 1.14
CA ILE A 107 -0.14 -7.47 -0.07
C ILE A 107 -1.51 -7.78 -0.67
N GLU A 108 -2.51 -8.06 0.16
CA GLU A 108 -3.89 -8.31 -0.29
C GLU A 108 -4.50 -7.07 -0.98
N LEU A 109 -4.25 -5.86 -0.45
CA LEU A 109 -4.69 -4.61 -1.10
C LEU A 109 -3.97 -4.37 -2.43
N VAL A 110 -2.65 -4.58 -2.47
CA VAL A 110 -1.87 -4.46 -3.71
C VAL A 110 -2.42 -5.40 -4.77
N GLU A 111 -2.70 -6.65 -4.41
CA GLU A 111 -3.29 -7.60 -5.35
C GLU A 111 -4.64 -7.11 -5.87
N LEU A 112 -5.54 -6.63 -5.01
CA LEU A 112 -6.84 -6.10 -5.45
C LEU A 112 -6.74 -4.85 -6.33
N SER A 113 -5.63 -4.11 -6.21
CA SER A 113 -5.34 -2.93 -7.04
C SER A 113 -4.66 -3.22 -8.38
N ASP A 114 -4.43 -4.50 -8.69
CA ASP A 114 -3.82 -4.94 -9.95
C ASP A 114 -4.65 -4.51 -11.18
N GLU A 115 -3.97 -4.23 -12.29
CA GLU A 115 -4.59 -3.75 -13.53
C GLU A 115 -5.56 -4.75 -14.15
N LYS A 116 -5.35 -6.05 -13.91
CA LYS A 116 -6.25 -7.09 -14.43
C LYS A 116 -7.70 -6.90 -13.97
N TYR A 117 -7.91 -6.22 -12.84
CA TYR A 117 -9.25 -5.98 -12.30
C TYR A 117 -9.97 -4.78 -12.93
N GLU A 118 -9.33 -4.01 -13.85
CA GLU A 118 -9.99 -2.92 -14.58
C GLU A 118 -11.16 -3.42 -15.45
N ASN A 119 -11.00 -4.61 -16.06
CA ASN A 119 -12.00 -5.26 -16.89
C ASN A 119 -12.58 -6.51 -16.21
N TRP A 120 -13.43 -6.30 -15.20
CA TRP A 120 -14.02 -7.38 -14.39
C TRP A 120 -14.62 -8.55 -15.19
N TRP A 121 -15.18 -8.28 -16.37
CA TRP A 121 -15.86 -9.27 -17.20
C TRP A 121 -14.91 -10.16 -18.02
N GLU A 122 -13.65 -9.74 -18.18
CA GLU A 122 -12.62 -10.52 -18.87
C GLU A 122 -11.92 -11.51 -17.93
N LEU A 123 -12.12 -11.36 -16.63
CA LEU A 123 -11.58 -12.24 -15.60
C LEU A 123 -12.22 -13.64 -15.63
N THR A 124 -11.39 -14.64 -15.34
CA THR A 124 -11.86 -15.99 -15.09
C THR A 124 -12.79 -16.04 -13.87
N ILE A 125 -13.56 -17.12 -13.75
CA ILE A 125 -14.42 -17.34 -12.58
C ILE A 125 -13.58 -17.44 -11.30
N GLU A 126 -12.38 -18.03 -11.38
CA GLU A 126 -11.48 -18.21 -10.25
C GLU A 126 -10.91 -16.87 -9.75
N GLU A 127 -10.48 -16.01 -10.67
CA GLU A 127 -9.97 -14.67 -10.32
C GLU A 127 -11.04 -13.79 -9.68
N ARG A 128 -12.27 -13.83 -10.21
CA ARG A 128 -13.41 -13.11 -9.61
C ARG A 128 -13.75 -13.63 -8.23
N ARG A 129 -13.71 -14.95 -8.04
CA ARG A 129 -13.93 -15.58 -6.72
C ARG A 129 -12.85 -15.14 -5.74
N LYS A 130 -11.57 -15.17 -6.15
CA LYS A 130 -10.44 -14.75 -5.32
C LYS A 130 -10.60 -13.29 -4.87
N ALA A 131 -10.85 -12.37 -5.81
CA ALA A 131 -11.06 -10.96 -5.49
C ALA A 131 -12.25 -10.75 -4.56
N TYR A 132 -13.39 -11.40 -4.84
CA TYR A 132 -14.56 -11.32 -3.97
C TYR A 132 -14.27 -11.81 -2.55
N THR A 133 -13.57 -12.94 -2.41
CA THR A 133 -13.17 -13.46 -1.10
C THR A 133 -12.26 -12.49 -0.36
N GLN A 134 -11.28 -11.88 -1.03
CA GLN A 134 -10.41 -10.87 -0.42
C GLN A 134 -11.21 -9.63 0.03
N MET A 135 -12.11 -9.12 -0.81
CA MET A 135 -13.00 -8.00 -0.43
C MET A 135 -13.83 -8.33 0.82
N VAL A 136 -14.41 -9.54 0.89
CA VAL A 136 -15.17 -9.97 2.08
C VAL A 136 -14.30 -10.05 3.32
N ILE A 137 -13.09 -10.59 3.22
CA ILE A 137 -12.14 -10.66 4.34
C ILE A 137 -11.78 -9.25 4.84
N ILE A 138 -11.55 -8.30 3.93
CA ILE A 138 -11.24 -6.91 4.27
C ILE A 138 -12.43 -6.27 5.01
N ARG A 139 -13.66 -6.48 4.53
CA ARG A 139 -14.88 -5.98 5.19
C ARG A 139 -15.06 -6.54 6.60
N LEU A 140 -14.80 -7.84 6.79
CA LEU A 140 -14.86 -8.45 8.12
C LEU A 140 -13.87 -7.78 9.10
N ARG A 141 -12.66 -7.46 8.65
CA ARG A 141 -11.68 -6.73 9.47
C ARG A 141 -12.15 -5.30 9.80
N LEU A 142 -12.82 -4.63 8.86
CA LEU A 142 -13.37 -3.29 9.08
C LEU A 142 -14.47 -3.34 10.16
N VAL A 143 -15.39 -4.31 10.06
CA VAL A 143 -16.44 -4.52 11.08
C VAL A 143 -15.81 -4.80 12.44
N ASP A 144 -14.85 -5.73 12.53
CA ASP A 144 -14.14 -6.03 13.78
C ASP A 144 -13.46 -4.77 14.36
N TRP A 145 -12.87 -3.91 13.51
CA TRP A 145 -12.23 -2.68 13.95
C TRP A 145 -13.24 -1.63 14.42
N GLN A 146 -14.34 -1.45 13.71
CA GLN A 146 -15.43 -0.54 14.09
C GLN A 146 -16.07 -0.99 15.41
N ASP A 147 -16.25 -2.28 15.63
CA ASP A 147 -16.74 -2.84 16.91
C ASP A 147 -15.77 -2.55 18.06
N ASN A 148 -14.47 -2.80 17.85
CA ASN A 148 -13.44 -2.50 18.85
C ASN A 148 -13.31 -1.00 19.16
N LYS A 149 -13.56 -0.12 18.18
CA LYS A 149 -13.53 1.34 18.37
C LYS A 149 -14.85 1.92 18.90
N SER A 150 -15.99 1.28 18.67
CA SER A 150 -17.31 1.73 19.14
C SER A 150 -17.54 1.47 20.63
N GLY A 151 -16.66 0.68 21.29
CA GLY A 151 -16.81 0.32 22.69
C GLY A 151 -17.91 -0.73 22.94
N ILE A 152 -18.49 -1.31 21.88
CA ILE A 152 -19.45 -2.40 21.98
C ILE A 152 -18.65 -3.69 22.19
N ALA A 153 -18.49 -4.08 23.45
CA ALA A 153 -17.96 -5.39 23.80
C ALA A 153 -19.03 -6.45 23.43
N TRP A 154 -18.94 -7.03 22.24
CA TRP A 154 -19.59 -8.31 22.01
C TRP A 154 -18.91 -9.33 22.94
N GLU A 155 -19.69 -9.90 23.85
CA GLU A 155 -19.22 -10.75 24.95
C GLU A 155 -18.21 -11.81 24.46
N LYS A 156 -17.09 -11.93 25.17
CA LYS A 156 -15.98 -12.85 24.90
C LYS A 156 -16.40 -14.32 25.00
#